data_AF-A0A8C7A8B1-F1
#
_entry.id   AF-A0A8C7A8B1-F1
#
_cell.length_a   1.000
_cell.length_b   1.000
_cell.length_c   1.000
_cell.angle_alpha   90.00
_cell.angle_beta   90.00
_cell.angle_gamma   90.00
#
_symmetry.space_group_name_H-M   'P 1'
#
loop_
_entity.id
_entity.type
_entity.pdbx_description
1 polymer ?
#
loop_
_entity_poly.entity_id
_entity_poly.type
_entity_poly.pdbx_seq_one_letter_code
_entity_poly.pdbx_strand_id
1 'polypeptide(L)'
;MELAKLKHQSLKDEKMRQQVRENSIELRELEKKLKAAYMNKERAAQIAEKDAIKYEQMKRDAEIAKTMMEEHERAVKEESAAEDKRNKVKAQYYLDLERQLEEQEKKKQEAYEQLLKEKLMIDEIVRKIYEEDQLERRKKLEKMNVTRKYIEEFQKEQALWRKKKREEMEEENRKIIEFANMQQQREEDRMAKVQENEEKRLQLQNTLTQKLEEMLRQREDLEQVRQELYEEEQAEIHKMKLREEAEEKLRKQRELKQDFIEQMALKELVLQAAKEEEETFRKAMLAKLAEDDRIELMNAQKQRMKQLEHRRAVEKLIEERRNQFLADKVRKPLLLGYLFTNIWLFKKEDDIDMLGEEFRKVYQKRSEICEEK
;
A
#
# COMPACT_ATOMS: atom_id res chain seq x y z
N MET A 1 159.58 99.53 154.24
CA MET A 1 159.78 100.16 152.90
C MET A 1 159.94 99.14 151.77
N GLU A 2 160.62 98.00 151.98
CA GLU A 2 160.94 97.01 150.92
C GLU A 2 159.80 96.63 149.96
N LEU A 3 158.62 96.24 150.48
CA LEU A 3 157.48 95.82 149.65
C LEU A 3 157.03 96.86 148.60
N ALA A 4 157.19 98.16 148.89
CA ALA A 4 156.86 99.22 147.94
C ALA A 4 157.91 99.32 146.82
N LYS A 5 159.20 99.13 147.13
CA LYS A 5 160.27 99.04 146.14
C LYS A 5 160.05 97.83 145.22
N LEU A 6 159.71 96.67 145.79
CA LEU A 6 159.45 95.43 145.05
C LEU A 6 158.26 95.56 144.08
N LYS A 7 157.12 96.14 144.53
CA LYS A 7 155.99 96.42 143.63
C LYS A 7 156.32 97.47 142.56
N HIS A 8 157.13 98.47 142.89
CA HIS A 8 157.58 99.46 141.92
C HIS A 8 158.54 98.85 140.87
N GLN A 9 159.43 97.95 141.28
CA GLN A 9 160.27 97.15 140.38
C GLN A 9 159.43 96.23 139.49
N SER A 10 158.49 95.45 140.05
CA SER A 10 157.66 94.56 139.24
C SER A 10 156.79 95.31 138.21
N LEU A 11 156.26 96.48 138.58
CA LEU A 11 155.53 97.37 137.67
C LEU A 11 156.46 98.03 136.64
N LYS A 12 157.69 98.40 137.01
CA LYS A 12 158.70 98.91 136.08
C LYS A 12 159.10 97.83 135.06
N ASP A 13 159.30 96.60 135.51
CA ASP A 13 159.63 95.46 134.65
C ASP A 13 158.44 95.05 133.77
N GLU A 14 157.21 95.21 134.26
CA GLU A 14 156.00 94.98 133.45
C GLU A 14 155.79 96.09 132.42
N LYS A 15 156.02 97.36 132.79
CA LYS A 15 156.09 98.49 131.85
C LYS A 15 157.20 98.30 130.82
N MET A 16 158.36 97.78 131.23
CA MET A 16 159.47 97.43 130.32
C MET A 16 159.06 96.29 129.38
N ARG A 17 158.41 95.23 129.87
CA ARG A 17 157.85 94.16 129.03
C ARG A 17 156.75 94.65 128.09
N GLN A 18 155.93 95.61 128.49
CA GLN A 18 154.95 96.29 127.63
C GLN A 18 155.66 97.07 126.53
N GLN A 19 156.60 97.96 126.87
CA GLN A 19 157.41 98.70 125.89
C GLN A 19 158.19 97.77 124.94
N VAL A 20 158.72 96.64 125.41
CA VAL A 20 159.39 95.65 124.55
C VAL A 20 158.41 94.95 123.62
N ARG A 21 157.20 94.58 124.07
CA ARG A 21 156.14 94.00 123.21
C ARG A 21 155.61 95.00 122.18
N GLU A 22 155.46 96.26 122.58
CA GLU A 22 154.93 97.32 121.72
C GLU A 22 155.96 97.76 120.68
N ASN A 23 157.23 97.92 121.06
CA ASN A 23 158.28 98.39 120.15
C ASN A 23 158.97 97.27 119.35
N SER A 24 159.00 96.02 119.83
CA SER A 24 159.56 94.90 119.06
C SER A 24 158.64 94.52 117.90
N ILE A 25 159.16 94.66 116.68
CA ILE A 25 158.48 94.24 115.45
C ILE A 25 158.27 92.72 115.45
N GLU A 26 159.26 91.96 115.93
CA GLU A 26 159.23 90.49 115.99
C GLU A 26 158.08 89.97 116.88
N LEU A 27 157.89 90.57 118.06
CA LEU A 27 156.81 90.17 118.97
C LEU A 27 155.44 90.52 118.38
N ARG A 28 155.31 91.67 117.72
CA ARG A 28 154.09 92.08 117.02
C ARG A 28 153.78 91.19 115.82
N GLU A 29 154.79 90.70 115.11
CA GLU A 29 154.63 89.69 114.06
C GLU A 29 154.23 88.32 114.62
N LEU A 30 154.86 87.89 115.71
CA LEU A 30 154.56 86.61 116.36
C LEU A 30 153.12 86.61 116.91
N GLU A 31 152.66 87.72 117.47
CA GLU A 31 151.27 87.90 117.88
C GLU A 31 150.29 87.81 116.68
N LYS A 32 150.62 88.45 115.55
CA LYS A 32 149.83 88.31 114.30
C LYS A 32 149.80 86.86 113.80
N LYS A 33 150.95 86.17 113.82
CA LYS A 33 151.10 84.76 113.42
C LYS A 33 150.29 83.84 114.34
N LEU A 34 150.29 84.08 115.66
CA LEU A 34 149.43 83.37 116.62
C LEU A 34 147.94 83.64 116.37
N LYS A 35 147.53 84.90 116.21
CA LYS A 35 146.13 85.26 115.91
C LYS A 35 145.65 84.59 114.62
N ALA A 36 146.46 84.58 113.56
CA ALA A 36 146.16 83.85 112.33
C ALA A 36 146.07 82.33 112.56
N ALA A 37 146.92 81.74 113.40
CA ALA A 37 146.85 80.32 113.75
C ALA A 37 145.56 79.95 114.53
N TYR A 38 145.11 80.80 115.46
CA TYR A 38 143.83 80.62 116.15
C TYR A 38 142.63 80.73 115.18
N MET A 39 142.59 81.77 114.34
CA MET A 39 141.54 81.91 113.31
C MET A 39 141.53 80.73 112.33
N ASN A 40 142.69 80.21 111.95
CA ASN A 40 142.79 79.02 111.09
C ASN A 40 142.35 77.74 111.81
N LYS A 41 142.61 77.61 113.12
CA LYS A 41 142.11 76.48 113.93
C LYS A 41 140.58 76.51 114.06
N GLU A 42 140.00 77.68 114.31
CA GLU A 42 138.54 77.86 114.37
C GLU A 42 137.90 77.59 113.00
N ARG A 43 138.49 78.10 111.92
CA ARG A 43 138.03 77.81 110.55
C ARG A 43 138.13 76.32 110.21
N ALA A 44 139.18 75.62 110.64
CA ALA A 44 139.31 74.18 110.45
C ALA A 44 138.23 73.40 111.24
N ALA A 45 137.92 73.83 112.47
CA ALA A 45 136.84 73.25 113.26
C ALA A 45 135.45 73.46 112.60
N GLN A 46 135.16 74.68 112.10
CA GLN A 46 133.92 74.98 111.37
C GLN A 46 133.79 74.19 110.06
N ILE A 47 134.90 73.93 109.36
CA ILE A 47 134.90 73.07 108.17
C ILE A 47 134.58 71.62 108.57
N ALA A 48 135.24 71.09 109.60
CA ALA A 48 134.99 69.73 110.09
C ALA A 48 133.54 69.54 110.61
N GLU A 49 132.99 70.53 111.32
CA GLU A 49 131.59 70.55 111.76
C GLU A 49 130.64 70.55 110.55
N LYS A 50 130.86 71.44 109.58
CA LYS A 50 130.03 71.52 108.37
C LYS A 50 130.10 70.24 107.54
N ASP A 51 131.26 69.59 107.46
CA ASP A 51 131.44 68.35 106.72
C ASP A 51 130.86 67.14 107.47
N ALA A 52 130.86 67.13 108.80
CA ALA A 52 130.11 66.18 109.61
C ALA A 52 128.59 66.33 109.41
N ILE A 53 128.07 67.57 109.41
CA ILE A 53 126.64 67.84 109.13
C ILE A 53 126.25 67.36 107.72
N LYS A 54 127.07 67.61 106.70
CA LYS A 54 126.85 67.05 105.34
C LYS A 54 126.82 65.53 105.36
N TYR A 55 127.74 64.88 106.07
CA TYR A 55 127.82 63.43 106.14
C TYR A 55 126.58 62.82 106.82
N GLU A 56 126.09 63.45 107.89
CA GLU A 56 124.80 63.08 108.50
C GLU A 56 123.61 63.30 107.55
N GLN A 57 123.58 64.40 106.80
CA GLN A 57 122.54 64.64 105.78
C GLN A 57 122.58 63.55 104.71
N MET A 58 123.73 63.30 104.09
CA MET A 58 123.90 62.25 103.09
C MET A 58 123.52 60.86 103.63
N LYS A 59 123.78 60.57 104.91
CA LYS A 59 123.36 59.31 105.54
C LYS A 59 121.82 59.23 105.68
N ARG A 60 121.17 60.30 106.14
CA ARG A 60 119.70 60.37 106.27
C ARG A 60 119.03 60.29 104.89
N ASP A 61 119.56 61.00 103.90
CA ASP A 61 119.04 61.01 102.52
C ASP A 61 119.19 59.63 101.87
N ALA A 62 120.30 58.91 102.13
CA ALA A 62 120.49 57.53 101.68
C ALA A 62 119.56 56.53 102.41
N GLU A 63 119.28 56.74 103.71
CA GLU A 63 118.31 55.94 104.47
C GLU A 63 116.88 56.17 103.94
N ILE A 64 116.50 57.42 103.66
CA ILE A 64 115.21 57.78 103.04
C ILE A 64 115.08 57.18 101.63
N ALA A 65 116.11 57.31 100.79
CA ALA A 65 116.13 56.73 99.45
C ALA A 65 115.99 55.20 99.49
N LYS A 66 116.65 54.54 100.45
CA LYS A 66 116.50 53.08 100.65
C LYS A 66 115.06 52.71 101.05
N THR A 67 114.43 53.44 101.97
CA THR A 67 113.02 53.17 102.32
C THR A 67 112.07 53.40 101.15
N MET A 68 112.27 54.47 100.37
CA MET A 68 111.45 54.74 99.16
C MET A 68 111.64 53.66 98.09
N MET A 69 112.87 53.14 97.90
CA MET A 69 113.12 52.02 96.98
C MET A 69 112.45 50.74 97.47
N GLU A 70 112.52 50.41 98.76
CA GLU A 70 111.84 49.22 99.31
C GLU A 70 110.30 49.33 99.22
N GLU A 71 109.73 50.51 99.44
CA GLU A 71 108.28 50.74 99.29
C GLU A 71 107.85 50.66 97.83
N HIS A 72 108.62 51.25 96.91
CA HIS A 72 108.36 51.14 95.47
C HIS A 72 108.47 49.69 94.97
N GLU A 73 109.47 48.94 95.41
CA GLU A 73 109.63 47.52 95.05
C GLU A 73 108.46 46.66 95.57
N ARG A 74 107.95 46.96 96.78
CA ARG A 74 106.73 46.31 97.32
C ARG A 74 105.50 46.65 96.48
N ALA A 75 105.31 47.92 96.13
CA ALA A 75 104.19 48.37 95.30
C ALA A 75 104.21 47.71 93.91
N VAL A 76 105.37 47.66 93.25
CA VAL A 76 105.54 46.99 91.94
C VAL A 76 105.26 45.49 92.05
N LYS A 77 105.69 44.83 93.13
CA LYS A 77 105.37 43.40 93.38
C LYS A 77 103.89 43.14 93.63
N GLU A 78 103.20 44.05 94.31
CA GLU A 78 101.75 43.96 94.52
C GLU A 78 100.97 44.21 93.23
N GLU A 79 101.36 45.21 92.44
CA GLU A 79 100.79 45.50 91.12
C GLU A 79 101.00 44.33 90.16
N SER A 80 102.22 43.79 90.06
CA SER A 80 102.49 42.62 89.21
C SER A 80 101.71 41.40 89.68
N ALA A 81 101.57 41.17 91.00
CA ALA A 81 100.77 40.07 91.53
C ALA A 81 99.25 40.28 91.34
N ALA A 82 98.78 41.52 91.24
CA ALA A 82 97.39 41.86 90.89
C ALA A 82 97.13 41.69 89.39
N GLU A 83 98.09 42.07 88.53
CA GLU A 83 98.04 41.80 87.10
C GLU A 83 98.09 40.29 86.80
N ASP A 84 98.95 39.53 87.49
CA ASP A 84 99.01 38.07 87.40
C ASP A 84 97.65 37.41 87.69
N LYS A 85 96.94 37.91 88.71
CA LYS A 85 95.58 37.44 89.05
C LYS A 85 94.59 37.80 87.93
N ARG A 86 94.63 39.03 87.41
CA ARG A 86 93.79 39.46 86.27
C ARG A 86 94.06 38.61 85.03
N ASN A 87 95.32 38.30 84.73
CA ASN A 87 95.72 37.54 83.56
C ASN A 87 95.37 36.05 83.70
N LYS A 88 95.44 35.47 84.90
CA LYS A 88 94.91 34.12 85.20
C LYS A 88 93.39 34.05 84.98
N VAL A 89 92.63 35.05 85.44
CA VAL A 89 91.18 35.12 85.21
C VAL A 89 90.84 35.30 83.72
N LYS A 90 91.59 36.13 82.97
CA LYS A 90 91.45 36.23 81.50
C LYS A 90 91.73 34.89 80.81
N ALA A 91 92.80 34.18 81.20
CA ALA A 91 93.16 32.90 80.61
C ALA A 91 92.09 31.83 80.87
N GLN A 92 91.50 31.79 82.07
CA GLN A 92 90.35 30.93 82.37
C GLN A 92 89.14 31.28 81.49
N TYR A 93 88.81 32.57 81.36
CA TYR A 93 87.71 33.03 80.49
C TYR A 93 87.92 32.64 79.02
N TYR A 94 89.13 32.76 78.49
CA TYR A 94 89.44 32.31 77.12
C TYR A 94 89.31 30.79 76.96
N LEU A 95 89.75 30.00 77.94
CA LEU A 95 89.63 28.53 77.92
C LEU A 95 88.16 28.06 78.04
N ASP A 96 87.34 28.73 78.83
CA ASP A 96 85.90 28.46 78.91
C ASP A 96 85.17 28.87 77.61
N LEU A 97 85.61 29.93 76.94
CA LEU A 97 85.10 30.34 75.62
C LEU A 97 85.52 29.34 74.52
N GLU A 98 86.76 28.86 74.54
CA GLU A 98 87.27 27.82 73.64
C GLU A 98 86.48 26.51 73.79
N ARG A 99 86.21 26.08 75.03
CA ARG A 99 85.30 24.95 75.31
C ARG A 99 83.89 25.18 74.74
N GLN A 100 83.32 26.38 74.88
CA GLN A 100 82.00 26.67 74.32
C GLN A 100 81.97 26.58 72.79
N LEU A 101 83.07 26.97 72.11
CA LEU A 101 83.21 26.82 70.67
C LEU A 101 83.35 25.34 70.28
N GLU A 102 84.22 24.57 70.96
CA GLU A 102 84.32 23.12 70.76
C GLU A 102 82.96 22.42 70.93
N GLU A 103 82.20 22.77 71.96
CA GLU A 103 80.87 22.20 72.20
C GLU A 103 79.88 22.52 71.08
N GLN A 104 79.93 23.74 70.52
CA GLN A 104 79.10 24.09 69.37
C GLN A 104 79.54 23.35 68.10
N GLU A 105 80.83 23.11 67.91
CA GLU A 105 81.33 22.32 66.77
C GLU A 105 80.99 20.84 66.90
N LYS A 106 81.13 20.25 68.09
CA LYS A 106 80.68 18.88 68.38
C LYS A 106 79.18 18.73 68.14
N LYS A 107 78.35 19.65 68.63
CA LYS A 107 76.89 19.66 68.37
C LYS A 107 76.55 19.80 66.87
N LYS A 108 77.34 20.56 66.09
CA LYS A 108 77.20 20.64 64.61
C LYS A 108 77.60 19.32 63.93
N GLN A 109 78.67 18.67 64.38
CA GLN A 109 79.12 17.37 63.86
C GLN A 109 78.10 16.27 64.18
N GLU A 110 77.60 16.20 65.40
CA GLU A 110 76.54 15.28 65.83
C GLU A 110 75.26 15.47 65.01
N ALA A 111 74.81 16.72 64.80
CA ALA A 111 73.64 17.02 63.98
C ALA A 111 73.86 16.68 62.49
N TYR A 112 75.08 16.88 61.95
CA TYR A 112 75.42 16.49 60.59
C TYR A 112 75.47 14.96 60.43
N GLU A 113 76.00 14.23 61.41
CA GLU A 113 75.94 12.77 61.46
C GLU A 113 74.50 12.25 61.53
N GLN A 114 73.64 12.87 62.34
CA GLN A 114 72.22 12.53 62.43
C GLN A 114 71.52 12.75 61.08
N LEU A 115 71.72 13.91 60.45
CA LEU A 115 71.19 14.22 59.12
C LEU A 115 71.71 13.24 58.05
N LEU A 116 72.97 12.79 58.13
CA LEU A 116 73.51 11.79 57.21
C LEU A 116 72.88 10.39 57.43
N LYS A 117 72.66 9.99 58.69
CA LYS A 117 71.97 8.74 59.06
C LYS A 117 70.50 8.76 58.62
N GLU A 118 69.80 9.88 58.85
CA GLU A 118 68.44 10.12 58.34
C GLU A 118 68.38 10.07 56.83
N LYS A 119 69.31 10.74 56.12
CA LYS A 119 69.37 10.70 54.66
C LYS A 119 69.54 9.27 54.14
N LEU A 120 70.46 8.49 54.70
CA LEU A 120 70.65 7.09 54.30
C LEU A 120 69.40 6.23 54.58
N MET A 121 68.71 6.45 55.70
CA MET A 121 67.43 5.81 56.00
C MET A 121 66.33 6.20 55.00
N ILE A 122 66.27 7.47 54.58
CA ILE A 122 65.34 7.95 53.55
C ILE A 122 65.69 7.34 52.19
N ASP A 123 66.96 7.32 51.79
CA ASP A 123 67.44 6.69 50.55
C ASP A 123 67.11 5.17 50.52
N GLU A 124 67.13 4.48 51.67
CA GLU A 124 66.66 3.10 51.81
C GLU A 124 65.13 2.96 51.71
N ILE A 125 64.36 3.86 52.35
CA ILE A 125 62.88 3.84 52.29
C ILE A 125 62.41 4.09 50.85
N VAL A 126 62.98 5.08 50.16
CA VAL A 126 62.68 5.38 48.75
C VAL A 126 63.03 4.19 47.85
N ARG A 127 64.14 3.49 48.13
CA ARG A 127 64.50 2.26 47.40
C ARG A 127 63.49 1.14 47.61
N LYS A 128 63.08 0.88 48.86
CA LYS A 128 62.06 -0.14 49.20
C LYS A 128 60.73 0.16 48.52
N ILE A 129 60.27 1.42 48.57
CA ILE A 129 59.06 1.88 47.86
C ILE A 129 59.20 1.60 46.36
N TYR A 130 60.32 1.95 45.71
CA TYR A 130 60.52 1.69 44.29
C TYR A 130 60.54 0.19 43.94
N GLU A 131 61.15 -0.65 44.77
CA GLU A 131 61.16 -2.10 44.61
C GLU A 131 59.76 -2.71 44.76
N GLU A 132 58.98 -2.26 45.75
CA GLU A 132 57.58 -2.64 45.95
C GLU A 132 56.68 -2.21 44.78
N ASP A 133 56.83 -0.97 44.31
CA ASP A 133 56.10 -0.43 43.15
C ASP A 133 56.35 -1.26 41.88
N GLN A 134 57.62 -1.63 41.62
CA GLN A 134 57.98 -2.48 40.49
C GLN A 134 57.44 -3.90 40.64
N LEU A 135 57.38 -4.43 41.86
CA LEU A 135 56.87 -5.76 42.15
C LEU A 135 55.33 -5.81 42.07
N GLU A 136 54.62 -4.74 42.46
CA GLU A 136 53.17 -4.61 42.22
C GLU A 136 52.87 -4.50 40.72
N ARG A 137 53.61 -3.67 39.97
CA ARG A 137 53.46 -3.56 38.50
C ARG A 137 53.63 -4.92 37.81
N ARG A 138 54.60 -5.74 38.24
CA ARG A 138 54.76 -7.13 37.78
C ARG A 138 53.54 -7.99 38.12
N LYS A 139 53.10 -8.03 39.39
CA LYS A 139 51.89 -8.76 39.81
C LYS A 139 50.63 -8.33 39.04
N LYS A 140 50.52 -7.04 38.68
CA LYS A 140 49.40 -6.50 37.89
C LYS A 140 49.46 -6.95 36.43
N LEU A 141 50.65 -6.96 35.82
CA LEU A 141 50.88 -7.51 34.48
C LEU A 141 50.65 -9.03 34.44
N GLU A 142 51.07 -9.77 35.47
CA GLU A 142 50.81 -11.20 35.61
C GLU A 142 49.31 -11.48 35.68
N LYS A 143 48.58 -10.81 36.57
CA LYS A 143 47.10 -10.89 36.65
C LYS A 143 46.44 -10.58 35.30
N MET A 144 46.88 -9.53 34.61
CA MET A 144 46.36 -9.14 33.29
C MET A 144 46.67 -10.18 32.20
N ASN A 145 47.86 -10.79 32.22
CA ASN A 145 48.21 -11.86 31.29
C ASN A 145 47.43 -13.16 31.58
N VAL A 146 47.16 -13.47 32.86
CA VAL A 146 46.32 -14.61 33.25
C VAL A 146 44.86 -14.39 32.82
N THR A 147 44.26 -13.22 33.08
CA THR A 147 42.90 -12.94 32.61
C THR A 147 42.82 -12.90 31.08
N ARG A 148 43.84 -12.36 30.39
CA ARG A 148 43.88 -12.41 28.92
C ARG A 148 43.94 -13.84 28.39
N LYS A 149 44.75 -14.73 28.98
CA LYS A 149 44.77 -16.16 28.61
C LYS A 149 43.41 -16.81 28.78
N TYR A 150 42.74 -16.64 29.92
CA TYR A 150 41.40 -17.18 30.13
C TYR A 150 40.37 -16.62 29.14
N ILE A 151 40.48 -15.35 28.75
CA ILE A 151 39.62 -14.76 27.70
C ILE A 151 39.96 -15.36 26.32
N GLU A 152 41.24 -15.53 25.97
CA GLU A 152 41.67 -16.18 24.72
C GLU A 152 41.23 -17.65 24.65
N GLU A 153 41.25 -18.37 25.77
CA GLU A 153 40.79 -19.77 25.89
C GLU A 153 39.27 -19.86 25.76
N PHE A 154 38.52 -19.06 26.52
CA PHE A 154 37.07 -18.99 26.43
C PHE A 154 36.58 -18.56 25.03
N GLN A 155 37.29 -17.65 24.35
CA GLN A 155 36.99 -17.29 22.97
C GLN A 155 37.24 -18.44 21.98
N LYS A 156 38.28 -19.26 22.19
CA LYS A 156 38.51 -20.48 21.40
C LYS A 156 37.40 -21.51 21.63
N GLU A 157 36.99 -21.72 22.88
CA GLU A 157 35.86 -22.60 23.21
C GLU A 157 34.55 -22.11 22.58
N GLN A 158 34.23 -20.82 22.68
CA GLN A 158 33.07 -20.23 22.00
C GLN A 158 33.17 -20.30 20.47
N ALA A 159 34.37 -20.25 19.89
CA ALA A 159 34.56 -20.41 18.45
C ALA A 159 34.36 -21.88 18.01
N LEU A 160 34.87 -22.84 18.79
CA LEU A 160 34.64 -24.27 18.58
C LEU A 160 33.17 -24.64 18.76
N TRP A 161 32.49 -24.12 19.78
CA TRP A 161 31.06 -24.31 19.99
C TRP A 161 30.24 -23.72 18.84
N ARG A 162 30.56 -22.50 18.38
CA ARG A 162 29.93 -21.89 17.19
C ARG A 162 30.31 -22.58 15.87
N LYS A 163 31.39 -23.36 15.82
CA LYS A 163 31.71 -24.22 14.67
C LYS A 163 30.85 -25.49 14.71
N LYS A 164 30.87 -26.22 15.82
CA LYS A 164 30.03 -27.42 16.04
C LYS A 164 28.55 -27.14 15.86
N LYS A 165 28.04 -26.02 16.37
CA LYS A 165 26.64 -25.62 16.15
C LYS A 165 26.30 -25.26 14.71
N ARG A 166 27.27 -24.79 13.90
CA ARG A 166 27.06 -24.63 12.46
C ARG A 166 27.11 -25.97 11.73
N GLU A 167 28.01 -26.87 12.11
CA GLU A 167 28.08 -28.22 11.56
C GLU A 167 26.78 -29.01 11.83
N GLU A 168 26.25 -28.95 13.05
CA GLU A 168 24.93 -29.50 13.42
C GLU A 168 23.79 -28.88 12.58
N MET A 169 23.73 -27.55 12.44
CA MET A 169 22.74 -26.87 11.61
C MET A 169 22.90 -27.17 10.11
N GLU A 170 24.12 -27.37 9.61
CA GLU A 170 24.41 -27.74 8.23
C GLU A 170 23.97 -29.19 7.94
N GLU A 171 24.11 -30.12 8.89
CA GLU A 171 23.54 -31.45 8.80
C GLU A 171 22.01 -31.45 8.82
N GLU A 172 21.38 -30.63 9.66
CA GLU A 172 19.92 -30.46 9.67
C GLU A 172 19.43 -29.82 8.36
N ASN A 173 20.11 -28.79 7.85
CA ASN A 173 19.80 -28.17 6.57
C ASN A 173 19.98 -29.15 5.39
N ARG A 174 20.98 -30.03 5.39
CA ARG A 174 21.12 -31.10 4.38
C ARG A 174 19.91 -32.03 4.39
N LYS A 175 19.48 -32.51 5.57
CA LYS A 175 18.29 -33.37 5.73
C LYS A 175 17.01 -32.65 5.27
N ILE A 176 16.90 -31.33 5.50
CA ILE A 176 15.79 -30.51 5.00
C ILE A 176 15.82 -30.39 3.47
N ILE A 177 16.99 -30.18 2.85
CA ILE A 177 17.16 -30.12 1.38
C ILE A 177 16.85 -31.48 0.75
N GLU A 178 17.37 -32.58 1.31
CA GLU A 178 17.07 -33.95 0.88
C GLU A 178 15.55 -34.22 0.96
N PHE A 179 14.89 -33.83 2.05
CA PHE A 179 13.45 -33.96 2.20
C PHE A 179 12.68 -33.07 1.21
N ALA A 180 13.13 -31.83 0.96
CA ALA A 180 12.51 -30.91 0.01
C ALA A 180 12.60 -31.45 -1.43
N ASN A 181 13.78 -31.93 -1.86
CA ASN A 181 13.98 -32.59 -3.14
C ASN A 181 13.08 -33.84 -3.26
N MET A 182 12.97 -34.64 -2.19
CA MET A 182 12.07 -35.78 -2.12
C MET A 182 10.57 -35.38 -2.12
N GLN A 183 10.19 -34.15 -1.77
CA GLN A 183 8.82 -33.67 -1.98
C GLN A 183 8.63 -33.18 -3.42
N GLN A 184 9.56 -32.39 -3.95
CA GLN A 184 9.55 -31.91 -5.34
C GLN A 184 9.42 -33.07 -6.33
N GLN A 185 10.22 -34.13 -6.20
CA GLN A 185 10.10 -35.33 -7.04
C GLN A 185 8.72 -36.00 -6.94
N ARG A 186 8.07 -35.98 -5.76
CA ARG A 186 6.71 -36.52 -5.58
C ARG A 186 5.63 -35.58 -6.11
N GLU A 187 5.90 -34.29 -6.22
CA GLU A 187 5.02 -33.32 -6.88
C GLU A 187 5.20 -33.38 -8.41
N GLU A 188 6.42 -33.50 -8.91
CA GLU A 188 6.75 -33.79 -10.31
C GLU A 188 6.11 -35.11 -10.77
N ASP A 189 6.23 -36.20 -10.00
CA ASP A 189 5.54 -37.48 -10.25
C ASP A 189 4.01 -37.35 -10.33
N ARG A 190 3.42 -36.42 -9.56
CA ARG A 190 1.99 -36.13 -9.58
C ARG A 190 1.62 -35.29 -10.79
N MET A 191 2.39 -34.24 -11.08
CA MET A 191 2.18 -33.35 -12.22
C MET A 191 2.36 -34.08 -13.55
N ALA A 192 3.35 -34.97 -13.66
CA ALA A 192 3.52 -35.85 -14.82
C ALA A 192 2.31 -36.77 -15.02
N LYS A 193 1.76 -37.36 -13.94
CA LYS A 193 0.53 -38.17 -14.00
C LYS A 193 -0.71 -37.32 -14.31
N VAL A 194 -0.77 -36.06 -13.88
CA VAL A 194 -1.84 -35.14 -14.30
C VAL A 194 -1.71 -34.84 -15.79
N GLN A 195 -0.53 -34.47 -16.27
CA GLN A 195 -0.23 -34.21 -17.69
C GLN A 195 -0.55 -35.43 -18.56
N GLU A 196 -0.11 -36.63 -18.20
CA GLU A 196 -0.41 -37.88 -18.92
C GLU A 196 -1.94 -38.14 -19.01
N ASN A 197 -2.71 -37.79 -17.98
CA ASN A 197 -4.17 -37.90 -17.99
C ASN A 197 -4.85 -36.75 -18.75
N GLU A 198 -4.29 -35.54 -18.77
CA GLU A 198 -4.77 -34.43 -19.60
C GLU A 198 -4.46 -34.66 -21.08
N GLU A 199 -3.32 -35.24 -21.43
CA GLU A 199 -3.00 -35.70 -22.78
C GLU A 199 -4.00 -36.78 -23.25
N LYS A 200 -4.28 -37.79 -22.42
CA LYS A 200 -5.33 -38.80 -22.70
C LYS A 200 -6.72 -38.15 -22.85
N ARG A 201 -7.05 -37.14 -22.02
CA ARG A 201 -8.30 -36.37 -22.14
C ARG A 201 -8.35 -35.58 -23.45
N LEU A 202 -7.25 -34.95 -23.87
CA LEU A 202 -7.14 -34.23 -25.14
C LEU A 202 -7.20 -35.16 -26.34
N GLN A 203 -6.56 -36.33 -26.29
CA GLN A 203 -6.68 -37.38 -27.31
C GLN A 203 -8.14 -37.83 -27.44
N LEU A 204 -8.80 -38.15 -26.33
CA LEU A 204 -10.23 -38.51 -26.32
C LEU A 204 -11.09 -37.38 -26.88
N GLN A 205 -10.89 -36.14 -26.44
CA GLN A 205 -11.59 -34.96 -26.92
C GLN A 205 -11.43 -34.79 -28.44
N ASN A 206 -10.20 -34.92 -28.97
CA ASN A 206 -9.94 -34.84 -30.41
C ASN A 206 -10.67 -35.95 -31.19
N THR A 207 -10.70 -37.19 -30.69
CA THR A 207 -11.48 -38.27 -31.34
C THR A 207 -12.99 -38.06 -31.27
N LEU A 208 -13.49 -37.32 -30.27
CA LEU A 208 -14.89 -36.93 -30.17
C LEU A 208 -15.21 -35.77 -31.11
N THR A 209 -14.32 -34.77 -31.24
CA THR A 209 -14.45 -33.69 -32.23
C THR A 209 -14.44 -34.22 -33.65
N GLN A 210 -13.53 -35.14 -33.99
CA GLN A 210 -13.49 -35.79 -35.31
C GLN A 210 -14.80 -36.51 -35.63
N LYS A 211 -15.35 -37.30 -34.70
CA LYS A 211 -16.65 -37.97 -34.87
C LYS A 211 -17.82 -36.98 -34.94
N LEU A 212 -17.72 -35.84 -34.26
CA LEU A 212 -18.73 -34.78 -34.35
C LEU A 212 -18.67 -34.11 -35.73
N GLU A 213 -17.49 -33.80 -36.26
CA GLU A 213 -17.30 -33.29 -37.63
C GLU A 213 -17.80 -34.30 -38.68
N GLU A 214 -17.50 -35.59 -38.52
CA GLU A 214 -18.02 -36.65 -39.41
C GLU A 214 -19.56 -36.71 -39.38
N MET A 215 -20.18 -36.65 -38.20
CA MET A 215 -21.65 -36.62 -38.09
C MET A 215 -22.28 -35.30 -38.56
N LEU A 216 -21.57 -34.18 -38.46
CA LEU A 216 -22.03 -32.88 -38.97
C LEU A 216 -21.97 -32.86 -40.49
N ARG A 217 -20.88 -33.32 -41.12
CA ARG A 217 -20.80 -33.49 -42.58
C ARG A 217 -21.90 -34.43 -43.09
N GLN A 218 -22.08 -35.59 -42.45
CA GLN A 218 -23.18 -36.51 -42.79
C GLN A 218 -24.57 -35.87 -42.66
N ARG A 219 -24.77 -34.88 -41.78
CA ARG A 219 -26.02 -34.11 -41.70
C ARG A 219 -26.11 -33.06 -42.79
N GLU A 220 -25.03 -32.32 -43.04
CA GLU A 220 -24.95 -31.32 -44.10
C GLU A 220 -25.18 -31.95 -45.49
N ASP A 221 -24.59 -33.13 -45.75
CA ASP A 221 -24.81 -33.93 -46.95
C ASP A 221 -26.29 -34.35 -47.09
N LEU A 222 -26.91 -34.83 -46.00
CA LEU A 222 -28.33 -35.23 -45.98
C LEU A 222 -29.30 -34.05 -46.06
N GLU A 223 -28.91 -32.87 -45.58
CA GLU A 223 -29.70 -31.64 -45.65
C GLU A 223 -29.58 -30.98 -47.03
N GLN A 224 -28.44 -31.08 -47.71
CA GLN A 224 -28.28 -30.75 -49.13
C GLN A 224 -29.20 -31.61 -50.01
N VAL A 225 -29.12 -32.94 -49.89
CA VAL A 225 -29.98 -33.87 -50.66
C VAL A 225 -31.48 -33.63 -50.41
N ARG A 226 -31.86 -33.16 -49.20
CA ARG A 226 -33.25 -32.75 -48.90
C ARG A 226 -33.65 -31.42 -49.55
N GLN A 227 -32.73 -30.47 -49.67
CA GLN A 227 -32.97 -29.20 -50.36
C GLN A 227 -33.10 -29.44 -51.87
N GLU A 228 -32.21 -30.24 -52.46
CA GLU A 228 -32.28 -30.68 -53.86
C GLU A 228 -33.62 -31.36 -54.18
N LEU A 229 -34.04 -32.34 -53.36
CA LEU A 229 -35.34 -33.01 -53.52
C LEU A 229 -36.53 -32.02 -53.45
N TYR A 230 -36.49 -31.07 -52.51
CA TYR A 230 -37.55 -30.07 -52.38
C TYR A 230 -37.61 -29.12 -53.59
N GLU A 231 -36.46 -28.73 -54.14
CA GLU A 231 -36.40 -27.91 -55.36
C GLU A 231 -36.91 -28.69 -56.60
N GLU A 232 -36.59 -29.99 -56.71
CA GLU A 232 -37.17 -30.87 -57.74
C GLU A 232 -38.70 -31.02 -57.60
N GLU A 233 -39.21 -31.22 -56.38
CA GLU A 233 -40.65 -31.28 -56.10
C GLU A 233 -41.35 -29.96 -56.48
N GLN A 234 -40.80 -28.80 -56.11
CA GLN A 234 -41.35 -27.51 -56.53
C GLN A 234 -41.29 -27.33 -58.05
N ALA A 235 -40.22 -27.79 -58.72
CA ALA A 235 -40.09 -27.74 -60.17
C ALA A 235 -41.13 -28.62 -60.89
N GLU A 236 -41.42 -29.82 -60.40
CA GLU A 236 -42.50 -30.67 -60.94
C GLU A 236 -43.90 -30.10 -60.64
N ILE A 237 -44.15 -29.57 -59.44
CA ILE A 237 -45.40 -28.86 -59.13
C ILE A 237 -45.59 -27.66 -60.09
N HIS A 238 -44.53 -26.92 -60.41
CA HIS A 238 -44.59 -25.82 -61.37
C HIS A 238 -44.84 -26.30 -62.81
N LYS A 239 -44.17 -27.38 -63.26
CA LYS A 239 -44.43 -28.02 -64.56
C LYS A 239 -45.87 -28.52 -64.67
N MET A 240 -46.43 -29.09 -63.61
CA MET A 240 -47.82 -29.57 -63.57
C MET A 240 -48.83 -28.41 -63.63
N LYS A 241 -48.63 -27.33 -62.86
CA LYS A 241 -49.47 -26.12 -62.97
C LYS A 241 -49.45 -25.50 -64.37
N LEU A 242 -48.28 -25.44 -65.02
CA LEU A 242 -48.15 -24.97 -66.40
C LEU A 242 -48.90 -25.87 -67.41
N ARG A 243 -48.96 -27.19 -67.17
CA ARG A 243 -49.77 -28.13 -67.97
C ARG A 243 -51.26 -27.93 -67.74
N GLU A 244 -51.70 -27.80 -66.49
CA GLU A 244 -53.10 -27.55 -66.13
C GLU A 244 -53.61 -26.21 -66.70
N GLU A 245 -52.81 -25.14 -66.62
CA GLU A 245 -53.11 -23.86 -67.26
C GLU A 245 -53.24 -23.98 -68.80
N ALA A 246 -52.40 -24.79 -69.44
CA ALA A 246 -52.47 -25.05 -70.88
C ALA A 246 -53.73 -25.86 -71.24
N GLU A 247 -54.10 -26.84 -70.42
CA GLU A 247 -55.36 -27.57 -70.55
C GLU A 247 -56.57 -26.67 -70.37
N GLU A 248 -56.62 -25.81 -69.35
CA GLU A 248 -57.73 -24.87 -69.18
C GLU A 248 -57.88 -23.94 -70.40
N LYS A 249 -56.76 -23.42 -70.93
CA LYS A 249 -56.77 -22.56 -72.13
C LYS A 249 -57.31 -23.34 -73.34
N LEU A 250 -57.02 -24.64 -73.46
CA LEU A 250 -57.58 -25.52 -74.49
C LEU A 250 -59.07 -25.88 -74.26
N ARG A 251 -59.50 -26.08 -73.01
CA ARG A 251 -60.91 -26.35 -72.65
C ARG A 251 -61.79 -25.14 -72.97
N LYS A 252 -61.38 -23.95 -72.51
CA LYS A 252 -62.05 -22.66 -72.79
C LYS A 252 -62.11 -22.35 -74.30
N GLN A 253 -61.07 -22.69 -75.06
CA GLN A 253 -61.10 -22.61 -76.55
C GLN A 253 -61.99 -23.66 -77.23
N ARG A 254 -62.33 -24.77 -76.55
CA ARG A 254 -63.23 -25.80 -77.06
C ARG A 254 -64.67 -25.45 -76.76
N GLU A 255 -64.97 -25.03 -75.53
CA GLU A 255 -66.26 -24.52 -75.07
C GLU A 255 -66.76 -23.41 -76.00
N LEU A 256 -65.96 -22.34 -76.20
CA LEU A 256 -66.28 -21.24 -77.12
C LEU A 256 -66.54 -21.66 -78.58
N LYS A 257 -66.02 -22.81 -79.02
CA LYS A 257 -66.30 -23.38 -80.36
C LYS A 257 -67.58 -24.20 -80.38
N GLN A 258 -67.91 -24.90 -79.28
CA GLN A 258 -69.15 -25.64 -79.13
C GLN A 258 -70.34 -24.68 -79.00
N ASP A 259 -70.24 -23.66 -78.14
CA ASP A 259 -71.25 -22.60 -77.97
C ASP A 259 -71.66 -21.96 -79.31
N PHE A 260 -70.66 -21.67 -80.16
CA PHE A 260 -70.88 -21.07 -81.49
C PHE A 260 -71.61 -22.03 -82.45
N ILE A 261 -71.28 -23.33 -82.42
CA ILE A 261 -71.95 -24.35 -83.24
C ILE A 261 -73.41 -24.54 -82.77
N GLU A 262 -73.63 -24.59 -81.45
CA GLU A 262 -74.96 -24.77 -80.87
C GLU A 262 -75.88 -23.57 -81.14
N GLN A 263 -75.38 -22.34 -81.05
CA GLN A 263 -76.14 -21.14 -81.43
C GLN A 263 -76.54 -21.15 -82.92
N MET A 264 -75.70 -21.65 -83.80
CA MET A 264 -76.02 -21.79 -85.23
C MET A 264 -77.08 -22.88 -85.48
N ALA A 265 -76.94 -24.05 -84.84
CA ALA A 265 -77.90 -25.16 -84.98
C ALA A 265 -79.30 -24.80 -84.44
N LEU A 266 -79.38 -24.11 -83.29
CA LEU A 266 -80.65 -23.62 -82.75
C LEU A 266 -81.35 -22.64 -83.70
N LYS A 267 -80.59 -21.80 -84.39
CA LYS A 267 -81.12 -20.82 -85.35
C LYS A 267 -81.68 -21.48 -86.63
N GLU A 268 -81.08 -22.59 -87.08
CA GLU A 268 -81.62 -23.37 -88.21
C GLU A 268 -82.91 -24.13 -87.83
N LEU A 269 -82.97 -24.73 -86.64
CA LEU A 269 -84.16 -25.45 -86.16
C LEU A 269 -85.41 -24.55 -86.08
N VAL A 270 -85.28 -23.33 -85.56
CA VAL A 270 -86.39 -22.36 -85.50
C VAL A 270 -86.91 -21.99 -86.90
N LEU A 271 -86.01 -21.90 -87.90
CA LEU A 271 -86.36 -21.62 -89.29
C LEU A 271 -86.98 -22.81 -90.05
N GLN A 272 -86.86 -24.02 -89.52
CA GLN A 272 -87.54 -25.21 -90.05
C GLN A 272 -88.95 -25.33 -89.45
N ALA A 273 -89.08 -25.26 -88.13
CA ALA A 273 -90.37 -25.35 -87.43
C ALA A 273 -91.42 -24.35 -87.97
N ALA A 274 -91.03 -23.09 -88.17
CA ALA A 274 -91.93 -22.05 -88.68
C ALA A 274 -92.53 -22.36 -90.08
N LYS A 275 -91.84 -23.16 -90.92
CA LYS A 275 -92.35 -23.59 -92.23
C LYS A 275 -93.35 -24.74 -92.11
N GLU A 276 -93.14 -25.63 -91.14
CA GLU A 276 -94.02 -26.76 -90.87
C GLU A 276 -95.36 -26.29 -90.27
N GLU A 277 -95.35 -25.20 -89.49
CA GLU A 277 -96.57 -24.55 -88.99
C GLU A 277 -97.41 -23.92 -90.12
N GLU A 278 -96.81 -23.24 -91.10
CA GLU A 278 -97.57 -22.73 -92.27
C GLU A 278 -98.15 -23.87 -93.14
N GLU A 279 -97.38 -24.94 -93.36
CA GLU A 279 -97.80 -26.13 -94.11
C GLU A 279 -98.98 -26.86 -93.43
N THR A 280 -98.95 -26.99 -92.10
CA THR A 280 -100.01 -27.66 -91.32
C THR A 280 -101.28 -26.80 -91.23
N PHE A 281 -101.14 -25.48 -91.07
CA PHE A 281 -102.28 -24.56 -91.09
C PHE A 281 -103.07 -24.61 -92.41
N ARG A 282 -102.37 -24.60 -93.57
CA ARG A 282 -103.02 -24.74 -94.89
C ARG A 282 -103.76 -26.07 -95.05
N LYS A 283 -103.18 -27.17 -94.56
CA LYS A 283 -103.80 -28.52 -94.64
C LYS A 283 -105.05 -28.62 -93.76
N ALA A 284 -105.04 -28.01 -92.57
CA ALA A 284 -106.21 -27.96 -91.69
C ALA A 284 -107.39 -27.17 -92.30
N MET A 285 -107.11 -26.04 -92.95
CA MET A 285 -108.16 -25.19 -93.54
C MET A 285 -108.84 -25.84 -94.76
N LEU A 286 -108.09 -26.62 -95.56
CA LEU A 286 -108.65 -27.43 -96.65
C LEU A 286 -109.46 -28.63 -96.16
N ALA A 287 -109.05 -29.26 -95.05
CA ALA A 287 -109.79 -30.38 -94.46
C ALA A 287 -111.18 -29.94 -93.96
N LYS A 288 -111.27 -28.76 -93.32
CA LYS A 288 -112.53 -28.21 -92.79
C LYS A 288 -113.64 -28.12 -93.82
N LEU A 289 -113.35 -27.54 -95.00
CA LEU A 289 -114.32 -27.38 -96.08
C LEU A 289 -114.83 -28.72 -96.63
N ALA A 290 -113.98 -29.76 -96.63
CA ALA A 290 -114.34 -31.11 -97.09
C ALA A 290 -115.19 -31.92 -96.08
N GLU A 291 -115.31 -31.45 -94.83
CA GLU A 291 -116.19 -32.06 -93.82
C GLU A 291 -117.62 -31.52 -93.91
N ASP A 292 -117.81 -30.24 -94.19
CA ASP A 292 -119.14 -29.62 -94.27
C ASP A 292 -119.93 -30.09 -95.52
N ASP A 293 -119.29 -30.17 -96.70
CA ASP A 293 -119.87 -30.77 -97.94
C ASP A 293 -120.40 -32.20 -97.71
N ARG A 294 -119.77 -32.95 -96.78
CA ARG A 294 -120.15 -34.33 -96.43
C ARG A 294 -121.41 -34.41 -95.57
N ILE A 295 -121.73 -33.36 -94.82
CA ILE A 295 -122.83 -33.34 -93.85
C ILE A 295 -124.17 -32.98 -94.52
N GLU A 296 -124.16 -32.15 -95.57
CA GLU A 296 -125.39 -31.82 -96.32
C GLU A 296 -125.96 -33.05 -97.06
N LEU A 297 -125.11 -33.82 -97.74
CA LEU A 297 -125.49 -35.03 -98.49
C LEU A 297 -126.17 -36.10 -97.60
N MET A 298 -125.71 -36.27 -96.36
CA MET A 298 -126.25 -37.25 -95.41
C MET A 298 -127.70 -36.96 -94.99
N ASN A 299 -128.07 -35.68 -94.81
CA ASN A 299 -129.39 -35.31 -94.32
C ASN A 299 -130.49 -35.49 -95.39
N ALA A 300 -130.17 -35.23 -96.66
CA ALA A 300 -131.09 -35.45 -97.78
C ALA A 300 -131.52 -36.92 -97.93
N GLN A 301 -130.61 -37.87 -97.68
CA GLN A 301 -130.91 -39.30 -97.73
C GLN A 301 -131.86 -39.75 -96.60
N LYS A 302 -131.74 -39.13 -95.42
CA LYS A 302 -132.52 -39.49 -94.21
C LYS A 302 -134.01 -39.09 -94.32
N GLN A 303 -134.34 -38.00 -95.02
CA GLN A 303 -135.74 -37.63 -95.30
C GLN A 303 -136.42 -38.61 -96.26
N ARG A 304 -135.72 -39.07 -97.32
CA ARG A 304 -136.27 -40.02 -98.31
C ARG A 304 -136.67 -41.37 -97.68
N MET A 305 -135.90 -41.85 -96.69
CA MET A 305 -136.20 -43.10 -95.98
C MET A 305 -137.51 -43.02 -95.19
N LYS A 306 -137.76 -41.96 -94.43
CA LYS A 306 -138.98 -41.84 -93.60
C LYS A 306 -140.27 -41.76 -94.43
N GLN A 307 -140.23 -41.15 -95.62
CA GLN A 307 -141.38 -41.17 -96.54
C GLN A 307 -141.69 -42.57 -97.07
N LEU A 308 -140.66 -43.40 -97.31
CA LEU A 308 -140.82 -44.79 -97.72
C LEU A 308 -141.46 -45.68 -96.64
N GLU A 309 -141.13 -45.44 -95.37
CA GLU A 309 -141.73 -46.17 -94.24
C GLU A 309 -143.21 -45.85 -94.07
N HIS A 310 -143.61 -44.57 -94.15
CA HIS A 310 -145.03 -44.19 -94.16
C HIS A 310 -145.79 -44.74 -95.37
N ARG A 311 -145.16 -44.81 -96.56
CA ARG A 311 -145.79 -45.38 -97.75
C ARG A 311 -146.09 -46.89 -97.58
N ARG A 312 -145.12 -47.65 -97.05
CA ARG A 312 -145.29 -49.08 -96.72
C ARG A 312 -146.35 -49.35 -95.64
N ALA A 313 -146.51 -48.44 -94.67
CA ALA A 313 -147.54 -48.56 -93.64
C ALA A 313 -148.95 -48.42 -94.22
N VAL A 314 -149.15 -47.53 -95.20
CA VAL A 314 -150.44 -47.33 -95.88
C VAL A 314 -150.78 -48.48 -96.83
N GLU A 315 -149.78 -49.08 -97.50
CA GLU A 315 -150.01 -50.22 -98.40
C GLU A 315 -150.54 -51.47 -97.67
N LYS A 316 -150.05 -51.79 -96.46
CA LYS A 316 -150.60 -52.89 -95.65
C LYS A 316 -152.09 -52.76 -95.37
N LEU A 317 -152.55 -51.55 -95.02
CA LEU A 317 -153.97 -51.25 -94.76
C LEU A 317 -154.87 -51.37 -96.02
N ILE A 318 -154.29 -51.36 -97.21
CA ILE A 318 -154.99 -51.58 -98.49
C ILE A 318 -154.98 -53.06 -98.87
N GLU A 319 -153.92 -53.80 -98.54
CA GLU A 319 -153.74 -55.20 -98.90
C GLU A 319 -154.55 -56.16 -98.01
N GLU A 320 -154.63 -55.89 -96.71
CA GLU A 320 -155.56 -56.59 -95.80
C GLU A 320 -157.02 -56.36 -96.22
N ARG A 321 -157.35 -55.16 -96.70
CA ARG A 321 -158.65 -54.79 -97.25
C ARG A 321 -158.97 -55.45 -98.60
N ARG A 322 -157.96 -55.96 -99.32
CA ARG A 322 -158.13 -56.79 -100.54
C ARG A 322 -158.28 -58.27 -100.22
N ASN A 323 -157.49 -58.82 -99.30
CA ASN A 323 -157.50 -60.26 -99.02
C ASN A 323 -158.79 -60.75 -98.35
N GLN A 324 -159.48 -59.91 -97.58
CA GLN A 324 -160.85 -60.25 -97.12
C GLN A 324 -161.91 -60.10 -98.21
N PHE A 325 -161.69 -59.25 -99.23
CA PHE A 325 -162.60 -59.09 -100.37
C PHE A 325 -162.56 -60.28 -101.36
N LEU A 326 -161.46 -61.04 -101.38
CA LEU A 326 -161.35 -62.28 -102.16
C LEU A 326 -161.98 -63.49 -101.45
N ALA A 327 -162.23 -63.39 -100.15
CA ALA A 327 -162.75 -64.50 -99.34
C ALA A 327 -164.28 -64.71 -99.47
N ASP A 328 -165.01 -63.79 -100.11
CA ASP A 328 -166.47 -63.91 -100.27
C ASP A 328 -166.99 -63.48 -101.66
N LYS A 329 -166.93 -64.42 -102.62
CA LYS A 329 -168.15 -64.94 -103.28
C LYS A 329 -167.95 -66.12 -104.24
N VAL A 330 -167.97 -67.31 -103.66
CA VAL A 330 -168.85 -68.39 -104.16
C VAL A 330 -169.69 -68.89 -102.96
N ARG A 331 -170.55 -68.04 -102.40
CA ARG A 331 -172.00 -67.98 -102.71
C ARG A 331 -172.59 -66.59 -102.35
N LYS A 332 -173.64 -66.19 -103.10
CA LYS A 332 -174.58 -65.02 -102.95
C LYS A 332 -174.77 -64.48 -101.51
N PRO A 333 -175.03 -63.16 -101.21
CA PRO A 333 -175.42 -61.98 -102.07
C PRO A 333 -174.73 -60.60 -101.63
N LEU A 334 -174.98 -59.33 -102.03
CA LEU A 334 -175.68 -58.57 -103.10
C LEU A 334 -175.32 -57.03 -103.10
N LEU A 335 -175.81 -56.23 -104.08
CA LEU A 335 -176.10 -54.75 -104.18
C LEU A 335 -175.02 -53.60 -104.00
N LEU A 336 -174.88 -52.73 -105.04
CA LEU A 336 -174.62 -51.24 -105.13
C LEU A 336 -173.22 -50.53 -104.86
N GLY A 337 -173.08 -49.21 -105.23
CA GLY A 337 -171.87 -48.29 -105.26
C GLY A 337 -172.23 -46.76 -105.28
N TYR A 338 -171.46 -45.67 -105.63
CA TYR A 338 -170.08 -45.36 -106.17
C TYR A 338 -169.77 -43.80 -106.20
N LEU A 339 -168.62 -43.30 -106.78
CA LEU A 339 -168.24 -41.90 -107.29
C LEU A 339 -167.24 -40.88 -106.56
N PHE A 340 -166.16 -40.45 -107.30
CA PHE A 340 -165.26 -39.21 -107.46
C PHE A 340 -164.84 -38.06 -106.43
N THR A 341 -163.58 -37.47 -106.52
CA THR A 341 -163.04 -36.17 -105.85
C THR A 341 -161.62 -35.60 -106.33
N ASN A 342 -161.02 -34.45 -105.82
CA ASN A 342 -159.72 -33.77 -106.28
C ASN A 342 -158.93 -32.76 -105.29
N ILE A 343 -157.74 -32.13 -105.61
CA ILE A 343 -156.68 -31.43 -104.74
C ILE A 343 -155.80 -30.22 -105.36
N TRP A 344 -155.04 -29.37 -104.56
CA TRP A 344 -153.86 -28.41 -104.88
C TRP A 344 -153.19 -27.67 -103.62
N LEU A 345 -152.13 -26.78 -103.47
CA LEU A 345 -150.89 -26.19 -104.17
C LEU A 345 -149.88 -25.26 -103.29
N PHE A 346 -148.56 -25.08 -103.67
CA PHE A 346 -147.49 -23.96 -103.47
C PHE A 346 -146.91 -23.48 -102.06
N LYS A 347 -145.84 -22.63 -101.78
CA LYS A 347 -144.87 -21.63 -102.46
C LYS A 347 -143.33 -21.63 -101.97
N LYS A 348 -142.63 -20.47 -101.65
CA LYS A 348 -141.13 -20.16 -101.59
C LYS A 348 -140.71 -18.78 -100.89
N GLU A 349 -139.40 -18.52 -100.57
CA GLU A 349 -138.57 -17.24 -100.74
C GLU A 349 -137.70 -16.64 -99.56
N ASP A 350 -136.91 -15.58 -99.83
CA ASP A 350 -135.69 -15.04 -99.15
C ASP A 350 -135.89 -13.77 -98.24
N ASP A 351 -134.82 -13.22 -97.62
CA ASP A 351 -134.84 -12.07 -96.65
C ASP A 351 -133.57 -11.14 -96.71
N ILE A 352 -133.46 -10.06 -95.88
CA ILE A 352 -132.57 -8.87 -96.14
C ILE A 352 -131.94 -8.11 -94.90
N ASP A 353 -131.00 -7.17 -95.17
CA ASP A 353 -130.48 -6.04 -94.33
C ASP A 353 -129.47 -6.30 -93.16
N MET A 354 -128.46 -5.45 -92.89
CA MET A 354 -128.34 -4.09 -92.26
C MET A 354 -128.62 -4.00 -90.74
N LEU A 355 -127.91 -3.05 -90.08
CA LEU A 355 -127.97 -2.73 -88.63
C LEU A 355 -127.43 -3.87 -87.72
N GLY A 356 -127.05 -3.65 -86.45
CA GLY A 356 -127.01 -2.44 -85.61
C GLY A 356 -126.52 -2.82 -84.19
N GLU A 357 -126.50 -1.86 -83.26
CA GLU A 357 -126.15 -2.14 -81.85
C GLU A 357 -127.32 -2.81 -81.07
N GLU A 358 -127.13 -3.06 -79.77
CA GLU A 358 -128.19 -3.35 -78.78
C GLU A 358 -128.96 -4.70 -78.82
N PHE A 359 -128.40 -5.80 -79.37
CA PHE A 359 -128.99 -7.15 -79.14
C PHE A 359 -128.04 -8.29 -78.72
N ARG A 360 -127.07 -7.99 -77.84
CA ARG A 360 -126.43 -9.05 -77.02
C ARG A 360 -126.08 -8.64 -75.58
N LYS A 361 -127.00 -7.94 -74.90
CA LYS A 361 -126.90 -7.55 -73.48
C LYS A 361 -128.15 -7.84 -72.62
N VAL A 362 -128.99 -8.82 -73.00
CA VAL A 362 -130.18 -9.22 -72.21
C VAL A 362 -130.20 -10.73 -71.92
N TYR A 363 -129.34 -11.16 -70.99
CA TYR A 363 -129.33 -12.41 -70.18
C TYR A 363 -127.91 -12.47 -69.55
N GLN A 364 -127.60 -12.17 -68.29
CA GLN A 364 -128.35 -11.87 -67.06
C GLN A 364 -129.33 -12.94 -66.55
N LYS A 365 -129.26 -13.19 -65.23
CA LYS A 365 -129.95 -14.24 -64.45
C LYS A 365 -129.31 -15.64 -64.62
N ARG A 366 -128.90 -16.24 -63.49
CA ARG A 366 -128.22 -17.55 -63.31
C ARG A 366 -126.76 -17.67 -63.79
N SER A 367 -125.75 -17.59 -62.93
CA SER A 367 -125.46 -16.69 -61.78
C SER A 367 -124.10 -17.06 -61.14
N GLU A 368 -123.57 -16.20 -60.28
CA GLU A 368 -122.73 -16.65 -59.15
C GLU A 368 -123.59 -17.45 -58.15
N ILE A 369 -123.00 -18.08 -57.12
CA ILE A 369 -123.52 -19.30 -56.44
C ILE A 369 -123.41 -20.51 -57.39
N CYS A 370 -122.70 -21.59 -57.07
CA CYS A 370 -121.85 -21.91 -55.91
C CYS A 370 -120.88 -23.07 -56.31
N GLU A 371 -119.97 -23.58 -55.47
CA GLU A 371 -119.87 -23.44 -54.02
C GLU A 371 -118.41 -23.47 -53.52
N GLU A 372 -118.19 -22.94 -52.31
CA GLU A 372 -117.05 -23.29 -51.47
C GLU A 372 -117.29 -24.65 -50.75
N LYS A 373 -117.64 -25.69 -51.53
CA LYS A 373 -117.85 -27.13 -51.24
C LYS A 373 -119.01 -27.69 -52.08
#